data_AF-C6LHT6-F1
#
_entry.id   AF-C6LHT6-F1
#
_cell.length_a   1.000
_cell.length_b   1.000
_cell.length_c   1.000
_cell.angle_alpha   90.00
_cell.angle_beta   90.00
_cell.angle_gamma   90.00
#
_symmetry.space_group_name_H-M   'P 1'
#
loop_
_entity.id
_entity.type
_entity.pdbx_description
1 polymer ?
#
loop_
_entity_poly.entity_id
_entity_poly.type
_entity_poly.pdbx_seq_one_letter_code
_entity_poly.pdbx_strand_id
1 'polypeptide(L)'
;MGKEHLSGYIEIPRGLYDELTRQCREAGIMYEIADERQPGRRIKAEFTGQLRPEQKTALKEMLRYDTGILNAATAFGKTVVCSAIIAERKVNTLILLESSSLIEQWEEALNRFLEIQEEPPEYQTKTGRTRRRKSIIGKLQGAHDSMTGMIDIAMVGSLCKKGEFHEKLNDYGMVLVDECHHAASNTMANILNQVNARYVYGVTATPMRGDGLEKITYMLLGPIRYRYTAKDKAEAQGIAHLVFPRFTKAVAPRGKKDKMHPNEAYGLIRNNDARDQQIIDDVRKCVHTGRTPVVLSRYKEHALKMYERLQTCADHVFLMTGNNSKKEHRQIRLQMQQVPDDETLILIATGSLIGEGFDYPRLDTLIMATPVSFRSVVEQYAGRLNRDYEGKKNVIVYDYVDSHIPMFDDMYAKRLRAYKQIGYTVASEAGGEKQTANAIYDFENYKESYEKDLLGAVRSVVISSPAISGTKINALINLLRERQMMGVRITVVTWSPDAYGYGKADYWMQLHEEMRMAGICVEQKEDFCEHYAVVDDEIVWYGSMNLLGKENAEDNLMRVVSKEIAAELMEITFGVSD
;
A
#
# COMPACT_ATOMS: atom_id res chain seq x y z
N MET A 1 25.08 18.93 3.46
CA MET A 1 24.36 19.10 4.74
C MET A 1 25.42 19.31 5.80
N GLY A 2 25.22 20.29 6.68
CA GLY A 2 26.27 21.17 7.18
C GLY A 2 26.26 22.46 6.35
N LYS A 3 25.18 23.24 6.43
CA LYS A 3 25.33 24.67 6.15
C LYS A 3 25.77 25.28 7.47
N GLU A 4 26.87 26.03 7.45
CA GLU A 4 27.13 27.00 8.52
C GLU A 4 25.91 27.91 8.57
N HIS A 5 25.03 27.68 9.54
CA HIS A 5 23.97 28.63 9.85
C HIS A 5 24.54 29.69 10.79
N LEU A 6 23.92 30.87 10.74
CA LEU A 6 24.28 32.11 11.44
C LEU A 6 24.48 31.98 12.97
N SER A 7 24.23 30.80 13.55
CA SER A 7 24.36 30.47 14.98
C SER A 7 25.78 30.07 15.41
N GLY A 8 26.67 29.74 14.46
CA GLY A 8 28.04 29.31 14.77
C GLY A 8 28.19 27.83 15.15
N TYR A 9 27.14 27.01 14.95
CA TYR A 9 27.14 25.57 15.24
C TYR A 9 26.94 24.72 13.99
N ILE A 10 27.41 23.47 14.04
CA ILE A 10 27.04 22.43 13.06
C ILE A 10 25.72 21.83 13.51
N GLU A 11 24.66 22.06 12.73
CA GLU A 11 23.34 21.49 12.99
C GLU A 11 23.22 20.11 12.33
N ILE A 12 22.88 19.10 13.13
CA ILE A 12 22.68 17.72 12.68
C ILE A 12 21.25 17.31 13.04
N PRO A 13 20.53 16.61 12.14
CA PRO A 13 19.18 16.13 12.45
C PRO A 13 19.14 15.23 13.69
N ARG A 14 18.15 15.45 14.56
CA ARG A 14 17.98 14.73 15.83
C ARG A 14 17.98 13.20 15.69
N GLY A 15 17.46 12.68 14.58
CA GLY A 15 17.37 11.25 14.32
C GLY A 15 18.72 10.55 14.10
N LEU A 16 19.79 11.33 13.88
CA LEU A 16 21.15 10.81 13.76
C LEU A 16 21.91 10.77 15.09
N TYR A 17 21.29 11.18 16.20
CA TYR A 17 21.94 11.26 17.51
C TYR A 17 22.56 9.93 17.97
N ASP A 18 21.83 8.82 17.84
CA ASP A 18 22.33 7.49 18.23
C ASP A 18 23.57 7.10 17.40
N GLU A 19 23.52 7.38 16.09
CA GLU A 19 24.59 7.06 15.16
C GLU A 19 25.83 7.93 15.43
N LEU A 20 25.64 9.24 15.65
CA LEU A 20 26.72 10.16 15.99
C LEU A 20 27.41 9.75 17.29
N THR A 21 26.63 9.52 18.36
CA THR A 21 27.20 9.12 19.66
C THR A 21 27.87 7.74 19.61
N ARG A 22 27.37 6.82 18.78
CA ARG A 22 28.02 5.53 18.52
C ARG A 22 29.35 5.72 17.80
N GLN A 23 29.39 6.51 16.73
CA GLN A 23 30.62 6.79 15.97
C GLN A 23 31.67 7.53 16.81
N CYS A 24 31.27 8.51 17.62
CA CYS A 24 32.20 9.18 18.54
C CYS A 24 32.84 8.18 19.52
N ARG A 25 32.03 7.25 20.09
CA ARG A 25 32.54 6.19 20.98
C ARG A 25 33.51 5.25 20.27
N GLU A 26 33.16 4.79 19.07
CA GLU A 26 34.01 3.90 18.27
C GLU A 26 35.33 4.55 17.83
N ALA A 27 35.29 5.86 17.56
CA ALA A 27 36.47 6.64 17.21
C ALA A 27 37.27 7.14 18.42
N GLY A 28 36.81 6.88 19.66
CA GLY A 28 37.47 7.37 20.88
C GLY A 28 37.38 8.90 21.07
N ILE A 29 36.42 9.56 20.42
CA ILE A 29 36.18 11.00 20.54
C ILE A 29 35.38 11.25 21.82
N MET A 30 35.97 12.00 22.77
CA MET A 30 35.26 12.45 23.96
C MET A 30 34.27 13.55 23.61
N TYR A 31 33.08 13.50 24.23
CA TYR A 31 32.04 14.49 24.04
C TYR A 31 31.24 14.70 25.33
N GLU A 32 30.61 15.87 25.45
CA GLU A 32 29.68 16.24 26.52
C GLU A 32 28.29 16.48 25.93
N ILE A 33 27.24 16.19 26.69
CA ILE A 33 25.85 16.40 26.27
C ILE A 33 25.22 17.45 27.19
N ALA A 34 24.89 18.60 26.63
CA ALA A 34 23.98 19.57 27.23
C ALA A 34 22.57 19.35 26.64
N ASP A 35 21.63 18.90 27.45
CA ASP A 35 20.26 18.64 27.01
C ASP A 35 19.38 19.89 27.15
N GLU A 36 19.23 20.62 26.05
CA GLU A 36 18.37 21.83 25.97
C GLU A 36 16.96 21.54 25.43
N ARG A 37 16.57 20.27 25.35
CA ARG A 37 15.24 19.89 24.85
C ARG A 37 14.16 20.29 25.85
N GLN A 38 12.96 20.59 25.37
CA GLN A 38 11.78 20.87 26.17
C GLN A 38 11.31 19.56 26.88
N PRO A 39 11.43 19.44 28.22
CA PRO A 39 10.92 18.28 28.95
C PRO A 39 9.39 18.27 29.04
N GLY A 40 8.75 19.42 28.83
CA GLY A 40 7.30 19.60 28.91
C GLY A 40 6.75 19.66 30.34
N ARG A 41 5.43 19.84 30.42
CA ARG A 41 4.67 19.82 31.67
C ARG A 41 4.30 18.39 32.02
N ARG A 42 4.52 17.97 33.27
CA ARG A 42 4.00 16.68 33.77
C ARG A 42 2.47 16.70 33.85
N ILE A 43 1.84 15.61 33.42
CA ILE A 43 0.39 15.41 33.46
C ILE A 43 0.06 14.12 34.21
N LYS A 44 -1.06 14.10 34.94
CA LYS A 44 -1.62 12.88 35.53
C LYS A 44 -2.48 12.16 34.49
N ALA A 45 -1.87 11.24 33.74
CA ALA A 45 -2.55 10.39 32.78
C ALA A 45 -2.30 8.91 33.11
N GLU A 46 -3.35 8.10 33.08
CA GLU A 46 -3.30 6.64 33.24
C GLU A 46 -3.91 5.94 32.04
N PHE A 47 -3.34 4.80 31.65
CA PHE A 47 -3.85 4.00 30.55
C PHE A 47 -4.92 3.04 31.06
N THR A 48 -6.13 3.13 30.53
CA THR A 48 -7.29 2.34 30.97
C THR A 48 -7.58 1.12 30.09
N GLY A 49 -6.85 0.96 28.98
CA GLY A 49 -7.02 -0.15 28.05
C GLY A 49 -6.26 -1.41 28.43
N GLN A 50 -6.46 -2.47 27.64
CA GLN A 50 -5.62 -3.66 27.66
C GLN A 50 -4.82 -3.75 26.36
N LEU A 51 -3.49 -3.82 26.49
CA LEU A 51 -2.61 -4.02 25.35
C LEU A 51 -2.50 -5.52 25.02
N ARG A 52 -2.56 -5.83 23.72
CA ARG A 52 -2.22 -7.15 23.19
C ARG A 52 -0.73 -7.47 23.40
N PRO A 53 -0.30 -8.74 23.42
CA PRO A 53 1.10 -9.12 23.65
C PRO A 53 2.09 -8.38 22.74
N GLU A 54 1.80 -8.30 21.44
CA GLU A 54 2.62 -7.61 20.45
C GLU A 54 2.66 -6.08 20.66
N GLN A 55 1.58 -5.49 21.18
CA GLN A 55 1.52 -4.06 21.53
C GLN A 55 2.35 -3.77 22.79
N LYS A 56 2.39 -4.68 23.76
CA LYS A 56 3.25 -4.54 24.96
C LYS A 56 4.73 -4.53 24.58
N THR A 57 5.13 -5.43 23.67
CA THR A 57 6.50 -5.46 23.14
C THR A 57 6.84 -4.16 22.40
N ALA A 58 5.93 -3.68 21.54
CA ALA A 58 6.09 -2.40 20.85
C ALA A 58 6.26 -1.22 21.81
N LEU A 59 5.39 -1.11 22.82
CA LEU A 59 5.46 -0.06 23.83
C LEU A 59 6.81 -0.09 24.57
N LYS A 60 7.22 -1.26 25.06
CA LYS A 60 8.48 -1.43 25.79
C LYS A 60 9.69 -1.00 24.95
N GLU A 61 9.70 -1.37 23.67
CA GLU A 61 10.81 -1.00 22.78
C GLU A 61 10.82 0.50 22.47
N MET A 62 9.66 1.10 22.21
CA MET A 62 9.55 2.54 21.95
C MET A 62 9.99 3.39 23.16
N LEU A 63 9.66 2.97 24.39
CA LEU A 63 10.01 3.71 25.61
C LEU A 63 11.51 3.70 25.97
N ARG A 64 12.32 2.81 25.35
CA ARG A 64 13.78 2.83 25.54
C ARG A 64 14.46 4.03 24.91
N TYR A 65 13.80 4.68 23.96
CA TYR A 65 14.37 5.75 23.17
C TYR A 65 13.53 7.01 23.32
N ASP A 66 14.18 8.18 23.27
CA ASP A 66 13.47 9.47 23.27
C ASP A 66 12.86 9.77 21.89
N THR A 67 13.42 9.19 20.83
CA THR A 67 12.94 9.36 19.45
C THR A 67 12.86 8.01 18.73
N GLY A 68 11.94 7.91 17.78
CA GLY A 68 11.90 6.77 16.87
C GLY A 68 10.55 6.55 16.20
N ILE A 69 10.52 5.55 15.33
CA ILE A 69 9.33 5.20 14.55
C ILE A 69 8.81 3.82 14.95
N LEU A 70 7.51 3.75 15.24
CA LEU A 70 6.75 2.51 15.27
C LEU A 70 6.21 2.23 13.87
N ASN A 71 6.81 1.25 13.19
CA ASN A 71 6.30 0.75 11.92
C ASN A 71 5.32 -0.39 12.21
N ALA A 72 4.02 -0.12 12.16
CA ALA A 72 3.00 -1.11 12.49
C ALA A 72 1.84 -1.10 11.49
N ALA A 73 1.48 -2.30 11.02
CA ALA A 73 0.38 -2.53 10.10
C ALA A 73 -0.92 -1.87 10.56
N THR A 74 -1.82 -1.57 9.62
CA THR A 74 -3.16 -1.09 9.95
C THR A 74 -3.89 -2.13 10.83
N ALA A 75 -4.75 -1.61 11.72
CA ALA A 75 -5.41 -2.39 12.76
C ALA A 75 -4.48 -3.08 13.80
N PHE A 76 -3.17 -2.76 13.82
CA PHE A 76 -2.31 -3.02 14.97
C PHE A 76 -2.74 -2.24 16.23
N GLY A 77 -3.51 -1.17 16.07
CA GLY A 77 -3.88 -0.28 17.18
C GLY A 77 -2.80 0.76 17.48
N LYS A 78 -2.26 1.41 16.45
CA LYS A 78 -1.24 2.48 16.58
C LYS A 78 -1.67 3.55 17.58
N THR A 79 -2.90 4.03 17.50
CA THR A 79 -3.48 5.01 18.44
C THR A 79 -3.52 4.49 19.87
N VAL A 80 -3.82 3.21 20.08
CA VAL A 80 -3.83 2.57 21.42
C VAL A 80 -2.42 2.56 22.03
N VAL A 81 -1.41 2.19 21.24
CA VAL A 81 -0.01 2.21 21.69
C VAL A 81 0.45 3.64 21.95
N CYS A 82 0.05 4.61 21.12
CA CYS A 82 0.32 6.03 21.37
C CYS A 82 -0.30 6.52 22.67
N SER A 83 -1.56 6.16 22.96
CA SER A 83 -2.19 6.44 24.26
C SER A 83 -1.40 5.85 25.41
N ALA A 84 -0.92 4.59 25.29
CA ALA A 84 -0.07 3.99 26.30
C ALA A 84 1.27 4.73 26.47
N ILE A 85 1.91 5.19 25.38
CA ILE A 85 3.13 6.02 25.43
C ILE A 85 2.86 7.33 26.20
N ILE A 86 1.71 7.98 25.98
CA ILE A 86 1.31 9.19 26.72
C ILE A 86 1.19 8.90 28.22
N ALA A 87 0.54 7.80 28.60
CA ALA A 87 0.37 7.42 30.00
C ALA A 87 1.68 7.01 30.69
N GLU A 88 2.66 6.50 29.95
CA GLU A 88 3.98 6.10 30.48
C GLU A 88 4.94 7.30 30.58
N ARG A 89 4.93 8.19 29.58
CA ARG A 89 5.78 9.40 29.58
C ARG A 89 5.24 10.49 30.50
N LYS A 90 3.91 10.58 30.70
CA LYS A 90 3.23 11.51 31.60
C LYS A 90 3.63 12.98 31.40
N VAL A 91 3.83 13.39 30.15
CA VAL A 91 4.11 14.77 29.77
C VAL A 91 3.07 15.28 28.79
N ASN A 92 2.88 16.60 28.76
CA ASN A 92 2.01 17.23 27.78
C ASN A 92 2.44 16.88 26.35
N THR A 93 1.46 16.57 25.52
CA THR A 93 1.66 15.91 24.23
C THR A 93 0.96 16.65 23.10
N LEU A 94 1.66 16.86 21.99
CA LEU A 94 1.10 17.31 20.72
C LEU A 94 1.04 16.15 19.73
N ILE A 95 -0.14 15.90 19.17
CA ILE A 95 -0.38 14.87 18.15
C ILE A 95 -0.58 15.56 16.81
N LEU A 96 0.30 15.26 15.85
CA LEU A 96 0.31 15.84 14.51
C LEU A 96 -0.38 14.92 13.52
N LEU A 97 -1.39 15.46 12.83
CA LEU A 97 -2.19 14.74 11.83
C LEU A 97 -2.15 15.46 10.47
N GLU A 98 -2.06 14.68 9.39
CA GLU A 98 -2.15 15.21 8.03
C GLU A 98 -3.59 15.39 7.55
N SER A 99 -4.49 14.51 8.00
CA SER A 99 -5.86 14.45 7.53
C SER A 99 -6.86 14.72 8.64
N SER A 100 -7.85 15.54 8.31
CA SER A 100 -8.90 15.90 9.26
C SER A 100 -9.87 14.77 9.60
N SER A 101 -9.89 13.69 8.81
CA SER A 101 -10.69 12.51 9.12
C SER A 101 -10.20 11.77 10.37
N LEU A 102 -8.93 11.95 10.73
CA LEU A 102 -8.29 11.27 11.86
C LEU A 102 -8.51 11.97 13.20
N ILE A 103 -8.96 13.24 13.22
CA ILE A 103 -9.12 14.01 14.46
C ILE A 103 -10.13 13.34 15.39
N GLU A 104 -11.32 13.02 14.88
CA GLU A 104 -12.39 12.39 15.67
C GLU A 104 -11.95 11.01 16.18
N GLN A 105 -11.26 10.23 15.32
CA GLN A 105 -10.73 8.91 15.70
C GLN A 105 -9.69 9.00 16.83
N TRP A 106 -8.79 9.99 16.78
CA TRP A 106 -7.83 10.23 17.85
C TRP A 106 -8.51 10.73 19.13
N GLU A 107 -9.47 11.64 19.03
CA GLU A 107 -10.23 12.13 20.17
C GLU A 107 -10.99 10.99 20.87
N GLU A 108 -11.68 10.13 20.12
CA GLU A 108 -12.35 8.93 20.65
C GLU A 108 -11.35 7.96 21.30
N ALA A 109 -10.20 7.71 20.66
CA ALA A 109 -9.19 6.82 21.21
C ALA A 109 -8.60 7.36 22.52
N LEU A 110 -8.25 8.64 22.59
CA LEU A 110 -7.73 9.26 23.80
C LEU A 110 -8.77 9.23 24.93
N ASN A 111 -10.02 9.59 24.66
CA ASN A 111 -11.09 9.52 25.68
C ASN A 111 -11.38 8.10 26.16
N ARG A 112 -11.19 7.09 25.30
CA ARG A 112 -11.43 5.69 25.64
C ARG A 112 -10.28 5.08 26.45
N PHE A 113 -9.04 5.39 26.10
CA PHE A 113 -7.85 4.68 26.60
C PHE A 113 -7.03 5.48 27.61
N LEU A 114 -7.36 6.74 27.85
CA LEU A 114 -6.69 7.57 28.85
C LEU A 114 -7.69 8.09 29.88
N GLU A 115 -7.33 7.95 31.15
CA GLU A 115 -7.91 8.72 32.23
C GLU A 115 -6.95 9.87 32.57
N ILE A 116 -7.42 11.12 32.45
CA ILE A 116 -6.59 12.31 32.66
C ILE A 116 -7.16 13.09 33.83
N GLN A 117 -6.42 13.13 34.93
CA GLN A 117 -6.82 13.79 36.18
C GLN A 117 -6.23 15.21 36.25
N GLU A 118 -6.49 16.01 35.23
CA GLU A 118 -6.07 17.42 35.13
C GLU A 118 -7.30 18.31 34.94
N GLU A 119 -7.26 19.51 35.53
CA GLU A 119 -8.31 20.50 35.29
C GLU A 119 -8.17 21.13 33.89
N PRO A 120 -9.25 21.25 33.11
CA PRO A 120 -9.21 21.95 31.83
C PRO A 120 -8.72 23.40 32.01
N PRO A 121 -7.78 23.87 31.17
CA PRO A 121 -7.17 25.18 31.36
C PRO A 121 -8.14 26.32 31.09
N GLU A 122 -7.85 27.47 31.70
CA GLU A 122 -8.54 28.72 31.43
C GLU A 122 -7.92 29.45 30.23
N TYR A 123 -8.74 30.17 29.48
CA TYR A 123 -8.33 30.99 28.35
C TYR A 123 -9.07 32.32 28.36
N GLN A 124 -8.44 33.36 27.82
CA GLN A 124 -9.09 34.65 27.64
C GLN A 124 -9.71 34.76 26.25
N THR A 125 -10.96 35.22 26.18
CA THR A 125 -11.59 35.57 24.91
C THR A 125 -11.01 36.86 24.36
N LYS A 126 -11.22 37.14 23.06
CA LYS A 126 -10.90 38.45 22.45
C LYS A 126 -11.53 39.65 23.18
N THR A 127 -12.58 39.40 23.97
CA THR A 127 -13.29 40.39 24.79
C THR A 127 -12.77 40.47 26.23
N GLY A 128 -11.65 39.81 26.56
CA GLY A 128 -11.01 39.83 27.88
C GLY A 128 -11.70 38.97 28.95
N ARG A 129 -12.73 38.18 28.60
CA ARG A 129 -13.41 37.30 29.57
C ARG A 129 -12.62 36.01 29.74
N THR A 130 -12.32 35.65 30.99
CA THR A 130 -11.77 34.34 31.33
C THR A 130 -12.87 33.28 31.20
N ARG A 131 -12.57 32.23 30.44
CA ARG A 131 -13.42 31.04 30.30
C ARG A 131 -12.59 29.80 30.51
N ARG A 132 -13.22 28.73 31.00
CA ARG A 132 -12.57 27.42 31.11
C ARG A 132 -12.83 26.59 29.86
N ARG A 133 -11.84 25.83 29.41
CA ARG A 133 -12.02 24.83 28.35
C ARG A 133 -12.99 23.75 28.83
N LYS A 134 -13.75 23.18 27.89
CA LYS A 134 -14.71 22.10 28.19
C LYS A 134 -14.06 20.73 28.26
N SER A 135 -12.88 20.59 27.64
CA SER A 135 -12.13 19.34 27.53
C SER A 135 -10.66 19.64 27.83
N ILE A 136 -9.97 18.63 28.37
CA ILE A 136 -8.51 18.64 28.52
C ILE A 136 -7.80 18.32 27.20
N ILE A 137 -8.50 17.67 26.26
CA ILE A 137 -8.00 17.39 24.91
C ILE A 137 -8.38 18.58 24.02
N GLY A 138 -7.38 19.31 23.55
CA GLY A 138 -7.58 20.42 22.62
C GLY A 138 -7.39 20.01 21.17
N LYS A 139 -7.92 20.84 20.27
CA LYS A 139 -7.92 20.60 18.82
C LYS A 139 -7.53 21.85 18.05
N LEU A 140 -6.68 21.70 17.04
CA LEU A 140 -6.34 22.73 16.06
C LEU A 140 -6.64 22.25 14.64
N GLN A 141 -7.65 22.86 14.00
CA GLN A 141 -8.07 22.54 12.65
C GLN A 141 -8.55 23.80 11.91
N GLY A 142 -7.82 24.21 10.87
CA GLY A 142 -8.16 25.40 10.10
C GLY A 142 -8.18 26.64 10.98
N ALA A 143 -9.33 27.31 11.08
CA ALA A 143 -9.53 28.45 11.97
C ALA A 143 -9.97 28.07 13.39
N HIS A 144 -10.38 26.82 13.62
CA HIS A 144 -10.80 26.37 14.93
C HIS A 144 -9.58 26.02 15.79
N ASP A 145 -9.38 26.80 16.84
CA ASP A 145 -8.33 26.60 17.83
C ASP A 145 -8.93 26.46 19.24
N SER A 146 -8.75 25.26 19.79
CA SER A 146 -9.14 24.88 21.14
C SER A 146 -7.97 24.27 21.91
N MET A 147 -6.72 24.49 21.46
CA MET A 147 -5.54 23.92 22.11
C MET A 147 -5.48 24.31 23.59
N THR A 148 -5.04 23.35 24.39
CA THR A 148 -5.02 23.39 25.85
C THR A 148 -3.59 23.52 26.41
N GLY A 149 -2.59 23.06 25.65
CA GLY A 149 -1.22 22.87 26.11
C GLY A 149 -1.02 21.57 26.91
N MET A 150 -2.05 20.71 27.00
CA MET A 150 -2.03 19.46 27.78
C MET A 150 -1.90 18.25 26.87
N ILE A 151 -2.97 17.87 26.18
CA ILE A 151 -2.93 16.90 25.09
C ILE A 151 -3.70 17.52 23.95
N ASP A 152 -3.01 17.80 22.84
CA ASP A 152 -3.62 18.51 21.72
C ASP A 152 -3.46 17.74 20.42
N ILE A 153 -4.54 17.68 19.65
CA ILE A 153 -4.57 17.10 18.30
C ILE A 153 -4.54 18.25 17.29
N ALA A 154 -3.53 18.30 16.45
CA ALA A 154 -3.32 19.41 15.53
C ALA A 154 -3.10 18.95 14.09
N MET A 155 -3.80 19.62 13.18
CA MET A 155 -3.53 19.53 11.76
C MET A 155 -2.21 20.23 11.44
N VAL A 156 -1.31 19.54 10.74
CA VAL A 156 0.01 20.04 10.34
C VAL A 156 -0.10 21.39 9.62
N GLY A 157 -0.98 21.48 8.62
CA GLY A 157 -1.21 22.71 7.86
C GLY A 157 -1.86 23.86 8.66
N SER A 158 -2.31 23.61 9.90
CA SER A 158 -2.89 24.63 10.77
C SER A 158 -1.90 25.18 11.80
N LEU A 159 -0.80 24.48 12.07
CA LEU A 159 0.25 24.88 13.02
C LEU A 159 1.23 25.92 12.46
N CYS A 160 1.38 25.98 11.14
CA CYS A 160 2.20 26.96 10.46
C CYS A 160 1.31 27.73 9.47
N LYS A 161 1.07 29.02 9.73
CA LYS A 161 0.27 29.90 8.86
C LYS A 161 1.10 31.09 8.44
N LYS A 162 1.27 31.27 7.13
CA LYS A 162 2.05 32.39 6.55
C LYS A 162 3.49 32.50 7.09
N GLY A 163 4.10 31.37 7.46
CA GLY A 163 5.47 31.33 8.00
C GLY A 163 5.56 31.54 9.52
N GLU A 164 4.45 31.81 10.20
CA GLU A 164 4.40 31.92 11.66
C GLU A 164 3.91 30.59 12.26
N PHE A 165 4.65 30.11 13.25
CA PHE A 165 4.31 28.91 14.02
C PHE A 165 3.36 29.25 15.16
N HIS A 166 2.47 28.31 15.50
CA HIS A 166 1.61 28.43 16.65
C HIS A 166 2.43 28.61 17.94
N GLU A 167 2.04 29.55 18.80
CA GLU A 167 2.80 29.94 20.01
C GLU A 167 3.13 28.76 20.93
N LYS A 168 2.23 27.77 21.00
CA LYS A 168 2.37 26.58 21.87
C LYS A 168 3.29 25.50 21.33
N LEU A 169 3.78 25.60 20.08
CA LEU A 169 4.49 24.50 19.42
C LEU A 169 5.65 23.94 20.24
N ASN A 170 6.37 24.82 20.96
CA ASN A 170 7.55 24.48 21.75
C ASN A 170 7.29 24.33 23.25
N ASP A 171 6.03 24.27 23.67
CA ASP A 171 5.65 24.04 25.07
C ASP A 171 5.50 22.55 25.41
N TYR A 172 5.47 21.67 24.41
CA TYR A 172 5.21 20.24 24.59
C TYR A 172 6.47 19.44 24.89
N GLY A 173 6.37 18.53 25.86
CA GLY A 173 7.44 17.55 26.15
C GLY A 173 7.46 16.38 25.20
N MET A 174 6.32 16.09 24.56
CA MET A 174 6.20 15.01 23.59
C MET A 174 5.45 15.44 22.32
N VAL A 175 5.97 15.01 21.16
CA VAL A 175 5.28 15.09 19.87
C VAL A 175 5.09 13.69 19.29
N LEU A 176 3.86 13.39 18.88
CA LEU A 176 3.49 12.17 18.20
C LEU A 176 3.04 12.51 16.77
N VAL A 177 3.61 11.86 15.76
CA VAL A 177 3.25 12.06 14.35
C VAL A 177 2.54 10.83 13.83
N ASP A 178 1.24 10.95 13.51
CA ASP A 178 0.51 9.88 12.84
C ASP A 178 0.78 9.91 11.34
N GLU A 179 0.72 8.74 10.70
CA GLU A 179 1.13 8.52 9.30
C GLU A 179 2.45 9.23 8.96
N CYS A 180 3.45 9.04 9.83
CA CYS A 180 4.71 9.77 9.80
C CYS A 180 5.56 9.56 8.52
N HIS A 181 5.14 8.67 7.63
CA HIS A 181 5.74 8.52 6.32
C HIS A 181 5.61 9.79 5.46
N HIS A 182 4.70 10.69 5.82
CA HIS A 182 4.62 12.03 5.22
C HIS A 182 5.56 13.06 5.82
N ALA A 183 6.39 12.73 6.82
CA ALA A 183 7.24 13.69 7.53
C ALA A 183 8.21 14.48 6.67
N ALA A 184 8.61 13.94 5.52
CA ALA A 184 9.45 14.63 4.55
C ALA A 184 8.69 15.68 3.70
N SER A 185 7.37 15.86 3.88
CA SER A 185 6.65 16.97 3.26
C SER A 185 7.20 18.31 3.77
N ASN A 186 7.29 19.33 2.91
CA ASN A 186 7.87 20.63 3.28
C ASN A 186 7.23 21.21 4.55
N THR A 187 5.91 21.12 4.68
CA THR A 187 5.19 21.65 5.84
C THR A 187 5.49 20.87 7.12
N MET A 188 5.44 19.53 7.09
CA MET A 188 5.74 18.73 8.27
C MET A 188 7.22 18.84 8.67
N ALA A 189 8.13 18.77 7.70
CA ALA A 189 9.56 18.93 7.93
C ALA A 189 9.88 20.28 8.58
N ASN A 190 9.26 21.37 8.10
CA ASN A 190 9.42 22.70 8.71
C ASN A 190 8.94 22.73 10.16
N ILE A 191 7.81 22.07 10.48
CA ILE A 191 7.31 21.99 11.85
C ILE A 191 8.25 21.14 12.72
N LEU A 192 8.63 19.94 12.27
CA LEU A 192 9.50 19.04 13.03
C LEU A 192 10.91 19.60 13.24
N ASN A 193 11.40 20.46 12.35
CA ASN A 193 12.66 21.18 12.55
C ASN A 193 12.57 22.21 13.68
N GLN A 194 11.38 22.79 13.93
CA GLN A 194 11.19 23.79 14.99
C GLN A 194 10.84 23.19 16.35
N VAL A 195 10.38 21.93 16.39
CA VAL A 195 9.94 21.25 17.62
C VAL A 195 11.11 21.02 18.58
N ASN A 196 11.02 21.57 19.79
CA ASN A 196 12.04 21.36 20.84
C ASN A 196 11.73 20.20 21.79
N ALA A 197 10.61 19.49 21.61
CA ALA A 197 10.18 18.42 22.49
C ALA A 197 11.27 17.35 22.70
N ARG A 198 11.44 16.91 23.96
CA ARG A 198 12.36 15.83 24.33
C ARG A 198 11.98 14.52 23.63
N TYR A 199 10.68 14.19 23.63
CA TYR A 199 10.17 12.96 23.06
C TYR A 199 9.53 13.23 21.70
N VAL A 200 9.98 12.55 20.65
CA VAL A 200 9.40 12.70 19.30
C VAL A 200 9.24 11.34 18.65
N TYR A 201 7.99 10.88 18.49
CA TYR A 201 7.71 9.59 17.89
C TYR A 201 6.89 9.71 16.61
N GLY A 202 7.19 8.86 15.64
CA GLY A 202 6.36 8.65 14.47
C GLY A 202 5.66 7.29 14.51
N VAL A 203 4.42 7.23 14.03
CA VAL A 203 3.72 5.97 13.79
C VAL A 203 3.26 5.90 12.34
N THR A 204 3.49 4.78 11.68
CA THR A 204 3.09 4.58 10.28
C THR A 204 2.95 3.08 9.99
N ALA A 205 2.10 2.72 9.02
CA ALA A 205 2.11 1.36 8.47
C ALA A 205 3.16 1.20 7.35
N THR A 206 3.51 2.30 6.70
CA THR A 206 4.27 2.28 5.44
C THR A 206 5.43 3.28 5.54
N PRO A 207 6.60 2.92 6.10
CA PRO A 207 7.70 3.86 6.28
C PRO A 207 8.37 4.27 4.96
N MET A 208 8.23 3.43 3.92
CA MET A 208 8.80 3.69 2.59
C MET A 208 7.96 4.71 1.83
N ARG A 209 8.64 5.63 1.12
CA ARG A 209 7.98 6.64 0.27
C ARG A 209 8.22 6.35 -1.20
N GLY A 210 7.28 6.74 -2.05
CA GLY A 210 7.40 6.59 -3.51
C GLY A 210 8.45 7.52 -4.14
N ASP A 211 8.90 8.55 -3.43
CA ASP A 211 9.92 9.51 -3.87
C ASP A 211 11.33 9.21 -3.34
N GLY A 212 11.51 8.14 -2.56
CA GLY A 212 12.80 7.75 -1.97
C GLY A 212 13.28 8.66 -0.83
N LEU A 213 12.42 9.56 -0.32
CA LEU A 213 12.77 10.52 0.73
C LEU A 213 12.54 9.99 2.15
N GLU A 214 12.34 8.69 2.35
CA GLU A 214 12.15 8.09 3.68
C GLU A 214 13.31 8.36 4.64
N LYS A 215 14.53 8.58 4.11
CA LYS A 215 15.70 8.97 4.92
C LYS A 215 15.48 10.27 5.70
N ILE A 216 14.73 11.22 5.13
CA ILE A 216 14.39 12.48 5.81
C ILE A 216 13.49 12.20 7.01
N THR A 217 12.53 11.28 6.87
CA THR A 217 11.69 10.84 7.99
C THR A 217 12.54 10.30 9.14
N TYR A 218 13.55 9.46 8.85
CA TYR A 218 14.47 8.95 9.87
C TYR A 218 15.34 10.04 10.49
N MET A 219 15.77 11.03 9.71
CA MET A 219 16.53 12.18 10.21
C MET A 219 15.70 13.05 11.18
N LEU A 220 14.40 13.20 10.94
CA LEU A 220 13.50 14.03 11.75
C LEU A 220 12.97 13.31 12.99
N LEU A 221 12.65 12.02 12.87
CA LEU A 221 11.93 11.26 13.91
C LEU A 221 12.77 10.16 14.57
N GLY A 222 13.94 9.83 14.02
CA GLY A 222 14.77 8.70 14.44
C GLY A 222 14.47 7.41 13.65
N PRO A 223 15.27 6.35 13.89
CA PRO A 223 15.14 5.09 13.17
C PRO A 223 13.86 4.34 13.58
N ILE A 224 13.51 3.31 12.80
CA ILE A 224 12.45 2.36 13.16
C ILE A 224 12.90 1.59 14.42
N ARG A 225 12.18 1.75 15.53
CA ARG A 225 12.48 1.06 16.80
C ARG A 225 11.76 -0.27 16.91
N TYR A 226 10.56 -0.36 16.33
CA TYR A 226 9.78 -1.59 16.32
C TYR A 226 9.06 -1.74 14.99
N ARG A 227 8.99 -2.98 14.50
CA ARG A 227 8.33 -3.34 13.25
C ARG A 227 7.33 -4.47 13.50
N TYR A 228 6.09 -4.26 13.03
CA TYR A 228 5.05 -5.27 12.97
C TYR A 228 4.30 -5.14 11.65
N THR A 229 4.58 -6.04 10.71
CA THR A 229 4.11 -5.92 9.32
C THR A 229 2.75 -6.58 9.11
N ALA A 230 2.11 -6.28 7.98
CA ALA A 230 0.87 -6.95 7.58
C ALA A 230 1.07 -8.47 7.43
N LYS A 231 2.25 -8.90 7.01
CA LYS A 231 2.64 -10.32 6.93
C LYS A 231 2.66 -10.98 8.32
N ASP A 232 3.31 -10.35 9.31
CA ASP A 232 3.34 -10.86 10.70
C ASP A 232 1.91 -10.98 11.26
N LYS A 233 1.05 -10.01 10.93
CA LYS A 233 -0.36 -10.05 11.30
C LYS A 233 -1.13 -11.17 10.60
N ALA A 234 -0.92 -11.35 9.29
CA ALA A 234 -1.55 -12.39 8.50
C ALA A 234 -1.21 -13.78 9.03
N GLU A 235 0.05 -14.00 9.39
CA GLU A 235 0.53 -15.24 10.01
C GLU A 235 -0.12 -15.46 11.38
N ALA A 236 -0.27 -14.41 12.20
CA ALA A 236 -0.91 -14.49 13.51
C ALA A 236 -2.43 -14.70 13.46
N GLN A 237 -3.13 -14.08 12.50
CA GLN A 237 -4.59 -14.23 12.33
C GLN A 237 -4.98 -15.59 11.75
N GLY A 238 -4.08 -16.26 11.02
CA GLY A 238 -4.33 -17.58 10.43
C GLY A 238 -5.33 -17.58 9.26
N ILE A 239 -5.84 -16.43 8.83
CA ILE A 239 -6.74 -16.29 7.68
C ILE A 239 -5.95 -16.12 6.37
N ALA A 240 -6.46 -16.69 5.28
CA ALA A 240 -5.83 -16.54 3.97
C ALA A 240 -6.02 -15.12 3.42
N HIS A 241 -4.97 -14.59 2.77
CA HIS A 241 -5.01 -13.30 2.07
C HIS A 241 -4.81 -13.57 0.58
N LEU A 242 -5.86 -13.37 -0.22
CA LEU A 242 -5.91 -13.82 -1.61
C LEU A 242 -6.06 -12.65 -2.57
N VAL A 243 -5.35 -12.71 -3.68
CA VAL A 243 -5.50 -11.81 -4.83
C VAL A 243 -6.04 -12.62 -6.01
N PHE A 244 -7.16 -12.19 -6.57
CA PHE A 244 -7.75 -12.73 -7.81
C PHE A 244 -7.45 -11.74 -8.95
N PRO A 245 -6.44 -12.02 -9.79
CA PRO A 245 -6.20 -11.22 -10.98
C PRO A 245 -7.30 -11.48 -12.01
N ARG A 246 -7.89 -10.41 -12.55
CA ARG A 246 -8.91 -10.45 -13.59
C ARG A 246 -8.40 -9.73 -14.82
N PHE A 247 -7.97 -10.46 -15.84
CA PHE A 247 -7.52 -9.83 -17.08
C PHE A 247 -8.73 -9.21 -17.78
N THR A 248 -8.52 -8.01 -18.33
CA THR A 248 -9.59 -7.27 -19.00
C THR A 248 -9.27 -7.15 -20.48
N LYS A 249 -10.33 -7.07 -21.30
CA LYS A 249 -10.21 -6.82 -22.73
C LYS A 249 -10.10 -5.32 -23.05
N ALA A 250 -9.58 -4.50 -22.13
CA ALA A 250 -9.39 -3.07 -22.35
C ALA A 250 -8.11 -2.82 -23.16
N VAL A 251 -8.26 -2.36 -24.41
CA VAL A 251 -7.14 -2.21 -25.34
C VAL A 251 -6.84 -0.73 -25.64
N ALA A 252 -5.56 -0.37 -25.67
CA ALA A 252 -5.13 0.95 -26.14
C ALA A 252 -5.34 1.11 -27.66
N PRO A 253 -5.86 2.25 -28.14
CA PRO A 253 -5.96 2.56 -29.57
C PRO A 253 -4.61 2.39 -30.31
N ARG A 254 -4.66 1.85 -31.53
CA ARG A 254 -3.47 1.64 -32.39
C ARG A 254 -2.71 2.96 -32.60
N GLY A 255 -1.37 2.92 -32.52
CA GLY A 255 -0.48 4.06 -32.81
C GLY A 255 -0.28 5.11 -31.71
N LYS A 256 -0.89 4.96 -30.52
CA LYS A 256 -0.73 5.91 -29.39
C LYS A 256 -0.12 5.31 -28.11
N LYS A 257 0.42 4.10 -28.18
CA LYS A 257 0.71 3.25 -27.01
C LYS A 257 1.87 3.75 -26.12
N ASP A 258 2.96 4.26 -26.71
CA ASP A 258 4.14 4.70 -25.94
C ASP A 258 4.10 6.15 -25.46
N LYS A 259 3.04 6.90 -25.80
CA LYS A 259 2.89 8.34 -25.47
C LYS A 259 1.51 8.68 -24.91
N MET A 260 0.74 7.68 -24.48
CA MET A 260 -0.59 7.91 -23.95
C MET A 260 -0.49 8.69 -22.64
N HIS A 261 -1.10 9.86 -22.60
CA HIS A 261 -1.19 10.63 -21.36
C HIS A 261 -2.02 9.85 -20.34
N PRO A 262 -1.65 9.81 -19.04
CA PRO A 262 -2.35 9.02 -18.03
C PRO A 262 -3.88 9.23 -18.03
N ASN A 263 -4.35 10.48 -18.17
CA ASN A 263 -5.78 10.76 -18.21
C ASN A 263 -6.52 10.08 -19.37
N GLU A 264 -5.88 9.92 -20.53
CA GLU A 264 -6.46 9.20 -21.68
C GLU A 264 -6.58 7.71 -21.37
N ALA A 265 -5.51 7.10 -20.82
CA ALA A 265 -5.51 5.70 -20.41
C ALA A 265 -6.58 5.40 -19.35
N TYR A 266 -6.71 6.26 -18.33
CA TYR A 266 -7.79 6.14 -17.33
C TYR A 266 -9.19 6.35 -17.95
N GLY A 267 -9.30 7.18 -18.99
CA GLY A 267 -10.54 7.35 -19.74
C GLY A 267 -10.97 6.08 -20.48
N LEU A 268 -10.03 5.31 -21.03
CA LEU A 268 -10.31 4.05 -21.73
C LEU A 268 -10.95 3.01 -20.79
N ILE A 269 -10.34 2.78 -19.62
CA ILE A 269 -10.88 1.79 -18.67
C ILE A 269 -12.18 2.25 -18.01
N ARG A 270 -12.34 3.56 -17.77
CA ARG A 270 -13.54 4.13 -17.14
C ARG A 270 -14.79 4.03 -18.03
N ASN A 271 -14.59 4.10 -19.34
CA ASN A 271 -15.67 4.07 -20.33
C ASN A 271 -15.77 2.70 -21.04
N ASN A 272 -15.20 1.64 -20.44
CA ASN A 272 -15.25 0.29 -20.99
C ASN A 272 -16.37 -0.51 -20.32
N ASP A 273 -17.50 -0.66 -21.01
CA ASP A 273 -18.68 -1.35 -20.46
C ASP A 273 -18.46 -2.84 -20.23
N ALA A 274 -17.62 -3.51 -21.03
CA ALA A 274 -17.28 -4.92 -20.84
C ALA A 274 -16.47 -5.14 -19.55
N ARG A 275 -15.49 -4.26 -19.30
CA ARG A 275 -14.72 -4.24 -18.04
C ARG A 275 -15.61 -3.95 -16.84
N ASP A 276 -16.50 -2.97 -16.96
CA ASP A 276 -17.48 -2.67 -15.90
C ASP A 276 -18.42 -3.85 -15.64
N GLN A 277 -18.82 -4.58 -16.69
CA GLN A 277 -19.65 -5.78 -16.55
C GLN A 277 -18.91 -6.88 -15.79
N GLN A 278 -17.64 -7.13 -16.11
CA GLN A 278 -16.78 -8.06 -15.37
C GLN A 278 -16.71 -7.68 -13.88
N ILE A 279 -16.51 -6.39 -13.57
CA ILE A 279 -16.51 -5.89 -12.18
C ILE A 279 -17.82 -6.20 -11.46
N ILE A 280 -18.95 -5.96 -12.13
CA ILE A 280 -20.27 -6.16 -11.54
C ILE A 280 -20.55 -7.63 -11.29
N ASP A 281 -20.14 -8.52 -12.19
CA ASP A 281 -20.34 -9.96 -12.03
C ASP A 281 -19.50 -10.51 -10.88
N ASP A 282 -18.27 -10.01 -10.71
CA ASP A 282 -17.43 -10.32 -9.55
C ASP A 282 -18.05 -9.81 -8.23
N VAL A 283 -18.57 -8.58 -8.21
CA VAL A 283 -19.26 -8.03 -7.03
C VAL A 283 -20.49 -8.88 -6.68
N ARG A 284 -21.32 -9.22 -7.68
CA ARG A 284 -22.49 -10.08 -7.47
C ARG A 284 -22.07 -11.42 -6.88
N LYS A 285 -21.06 -12.06 -7.45
CA LYS A 285 -20.53 -13.34 -6.93
C LYS A 285 -20.08 -13.23 -5.48
N CYS A 286 -19.42 -12.13 -5.11
CA CYS A 286 -19.01 -11.88 -3.73
C CYS A 286 -20.24 -11.80 -2.80
N VAL A 287 -21.27 -11.05 -3.18
CA VAL A 287 -22.48 -10.94 -2.37
C VAL A 287 -23.21 -12.28 -2.24
N HIS A 288 -23.35 -13.03 -3.34
CA HIS A 288 -23.99 -14.37 -3.33
C HIS A 288 -23.23 -15.39 -2.47
N THR A 289 -21.93 -15.18 -2.25
CA THR A 289 -21.10 -16.04 -1.39
C THR A 289 -21.03 -15.53 0.05
N GLY A 290 -21.88 -14.56 0.43
CA GLY A 290 -22.01 -14.02 1.78
C GLY A 290 -20.92 -13.03 2.17
N ARG A 291 -20.21 -12.46 1.18
CA ARG A 291 -19.10 -11.52 1.41
C ARG A 291 -19.61 -10.08 1.45
N THR A 292 -18.80 -9.18 2.01
CA THR A 292 -19.11 -7.76 2.11
C THR A 292 -18.08 -6.94 1.33
N PRO A 293 -18.32 -6.70 0.02
CA PRO A 293 -17.35 -6.04 -0.83
C PRO A 293 -17.31 -4.52 -0.66
N VAL A 294 -16.09 -3.97 -0.79
CA VAL A 294 -15.85 -2.55 -1.04
C VAL A 294 -15.31 -2.34 -2.46
N VAL A 295 -15.99 -1.54 -3.26
CA VAL A 295 -15.60 -1.16 -4.62
C VAL A 295 -14.90 0.19 -4.58
N LEU A 296 -13.61 0.20 -4.94
CA LEU A 296 -12.81 1.42 -4.97
C LEU A 296 -12.59 1.90 -6.40
N SER A 297 -13.01 3.13 -6.66
CA SER A 297 -12.70 3.86 -7.89
C SER A 297 -11.90 5.12 -7.60
N ARG A 298 -11.03 5.52 -8.52
CA ARG A 298 -10.35 6.81 -8.50
C ARG A 298 -11.31 7.97 -8.80
N TYR A 299 -12.33 7.74 -9.63
CA TYR A 299 -13.20 8.79 -10.16
C TYR A 299 -14.59 8.72 -9.56
N LYS A 300 -15.13 9.90 -9.20
CA LYS A 300 -16.46 10.03 -8.61
C LYS A 300 -17.55 9.54 -9.56
N GLU A 301 -17.45 9.89 -10.84
CA GLU A 301 -18.47 9.50 -11.82
C GLU A 301 -18.46 7.99 -12.08
N HIS A 302 -17.29 7.34 -12.03
CA HIS A 302 -17.21 5.88 -12.15
C HIS A 302 -17.77 5.19 -10.91
N ALA A 303 -17.47 5.70 -9.71
CA ALA A 303 -18.10 5.23 -8.47
C ALA A 303 -19.64 5.37 -8.52
N LEU A 304 -20.15 6.48 -9.05
CA LEU A 304 -21.59 6.68 -9.25
C LEU A 304 -22.18 5.68 -10.25
N LYS A 305 -21.52 5.46 -11.40
CA LYS A 305 -21.92 4.45 -12.39
C LYS A 305 -21.99 3.05 -11.77
N MET A 306 -21.00 2.67 -10.96
CA MET A 306 -21.02 1.40 -10.24
C MET A 306 -22.17 1.33 -9.24
N TYR A 307 -22.42 2.42 -8.51
CA TYR A 307 -23.51 2.50 -7.53
C TYR A 307 -24.88 2.30 -8.17
N GLU A 308 -25.15 2.95 -9.30
CA GLU A 308 -26.40 2.79 -10.05
C GLU A 308 -26.57 1.36 -10.55
N ARG A 309 -25.51 0.72 -11.05
CA ARG A 309 -25.57 -0.65 -11.61
C ARG A 309 -25.62 -1.75 -10.54
N LEU A 310 -25.20 -1.46 -9.31
CA LEU A 310 -25.14 -2.44 -8.22
C LEU A 310 -26.30 -2.33 -7.22
N GLN A 311 -27.22 -1.37 -7.37
CA GLN A 311 -28.35 -1.15 -6.44
C GLN A 311 -29.14 -2.42 -6.11
N THR A 312 -29.33 -3.30 -7.08
CA THR A 312 -30.14 -4.52 -6.93
C THR A 312 -29.33 -5.77 -6.57
N CYS A 313 -28.02 -5.61 -6.34
CA CYS A 313 -27.11 -6.74 -6.10
C CYS A 313 -26.95 -7.09 -4.62
N ALA A 314 -27.40 -6.23 -3.71
CA ALA A 314 -27.39 -6.44 -2.26
C ALA A 314 -28.57 -5.70 -1.62
N ASP A 315 -28.92 -6.07 -0.39
CA ASP A 315 -29.97 -5.44 0.41
C ASP A 315 -29.63 -3.98 0.69
N HIS A 316 -28.34 -3.70 0.94
CA HIS A 316 -27.83 -2.35 1.19
C HIS A 316 -26.65 -2.01 0.29
N VAL A 317 -26.75 -0.87 -0.40
CA VAL A 317 -25.66 -0.34 -1.22
C VAL A 317 -25.38 1.10 -0.79
N PHE A 318 -24.14 1.38 -0.39
CA PHE A 318 -23.71 2.69 0.08
C PHE A 318 -22.72 3.33 -0.88
N LEU A 319 -22.85 4.63 -1.12
CA LEU A 319 -21.91 5.42 -1.90
C LEU A 319 -21.22 6.48 -1.03
N MET A 320 -19.89 6.42 -0.95
CA MET A 320 -19.07 7.41 -0.25
C MET A 320 -18.08 8.07 -1.22
N THR A 321 -18.33 9.31 -1.58
CA THR A 321 -17.43 10.10 -2.44
C THR A 321 -17.00 11.38 -1.75
N GLY A 322 -15.96 12.02 -2.28
CA GLY A 322 -15.49 13.33 -1.78
C GLY A 322 -16.49 14.49 -1.93
N ASN A 323 -17.68 14.29 -2.52
CA ASN A 323 -18.74 15.30 -2.57
C ASN A 323 -19.64 15.28 -1.34
N ASN A 324 -19.71 14.17 -0.62
CA ASN A 324 -20.51 14.10 0.60
C ASN A 324 -19.83 14.96 1.69
N SER A 325 -20.65 15.72 2.41
CA SER A 325 -20.27 16.45 3.61
C SER A 325 -19.83 15.50 4.72
N LYS A 326 -19.08 16.03 5.69
CA LYS A 326 -18.70 15.28 6.91
C LYS A 326 -19.90 14.68 7.64
N LYS A 327 -21.04 15.40 7.64
CA LYS A 327 -22.29 14.95 8.26
C LYS A 327 -22.86 13.74 7.51
N GLU A 328 -22.85 13.76 6.19
CA GLU A 328 -23.31 12.64 5.37
C GLU A 328 -22.40 11.43 5.51
N HIS A 329 -21.07 11.61 5.51
CA HIS A 329 -20.15 10.49 5.79
C HIS A 329 -20.40 9.87 7.18
N ARG A 330 -20.67 10.69 8.19
CA ARG A 330 -21.04 10.19 9.52
C ARG A 330 -22.37 9.42 9.49
N GLN A 331 -23.37 9.93 8.79
CA GLN A 331 -24.68 9.27 8.67
C GLN A 331 -24.57 7.93 7.95
N ILE A 332 -23.85 7.86 6.84
CA ILE A 332 -23.62 6.62 6.08
C ILE A 332 -22.93 5.58 6.98
N ARG A 333 -21.89 5.98 7.73
CA ARG A 333 -21.21 5.07 8.66
C ARG A 333 -22.14 4.53 9.76
N LEU A 334 -23.01 5.38 10.31
CA LEU A 334 -24.00 4.94 11.30
C LEU A 334 -25.00 3.97 10.70
N GLN A 335 -25.47 4.23 9.47
CA GLN A 335 -26.37 3.30 8.76
C GLN A 335 -25.69 1.97 8.49
N MET A 336 -24.45 1.97 8.02
CA MET A 336 -23.67 0.75 7.80
C MET A 336 -23.49 -0.08 9.09
N GLN A 337 -23.27 0.59 10.23
CA GLN A 337 -23.15 -0.08 11.54
C GLN A 337 -24.48 -0.67 12.05
N GLN A 338 -25.61 -0.22 11.51
CA GLN A 338 -26.94 -0.71 11.86
C GLN A 338 -27.43 -1.85 10.95
N VAL A 339 -26.72 -2.14 9.85
CA VAL A 339 -27.09 -3.23 8.95
C VAL A 339 -26.90 -4.59 9.65
N PRO A 340 -27.95 -5.41 9.77
CA PRO A 340 -27.88 -6.75 10.35
C PRO A 340 -26.85 -7.66 9.67
N ASP A 341 -26.29 -8.61 10.42
CA ASP A 341 -25.23 -9.50 9.94
C ASP A 341 -25.71 -10.49 8.85
N ASP A 342 -27.01 -10.76 8.79
CA ASP A 342 -27.69 -11.62 7.81
C ASP A 342 -28.10 -10.88 6.52
N GLU A 343 -28.10 -9.55 6.52
CA GLU A 343 -28.40 -8.73 5.35
C GLU A 343 -27.14 -8.37 4.56
N THR A 344 -27.22 -8.37 3.23
CA THR A 344 -26.07 -8.14 2.36
C THR A 344 -25.75 -6.66 2.19
N LEU A 345 -24.45 -6.33 2.11
CA LEU A 345 -23.97 -4.94 2.02
C LEU A 345 -22.87 -4.79 0.97
N ILE A 346 -22.97 -3.74 0.15
CA ILE A 346 -21.91 -3.26 -0.75
C ILE A 346 -21.54 -1.82 -0.36
N LEU A 347 -20.24 -1.55 -0.22
CA LEU A 347 -19.73 -0.18 -0.12
C LEU A 347 -19.05 0.21 -1.43
N ILE A 348 -19.39 1.37 -1.96
CA ILE A 348 -18.74 1.93 -3.15
C ILE A 348 -18.12 3.27 -2.75
N ALA A 349 -16.82 3.42 -2.96
CA ALA A 349 -16.11 4.59 -2.48
C ALA A 349 -15.00 5.08 -3.41
N THR A 350 -14.70 6.37 -3.29
CA THR A 350 -13.45 6.89 -3.85
C THR A 350 -12.26 6.51 -2.97
N GLY A 351 -11.17 6.03 -3.57
CA GLY A 351 -10.01 5.50 -2.83
C GLY A 351 -9.45 6.40 -1.72
N SER A 352 -9.46 7.72 -1.92
CA SER A 352 -9.01 8.70 -0.93
C SER A 352 -9.77 8.68 0.40
N LEU A 353 -11.03 8.21 0.42
CA LEU A 353 -11.84 8.13 1.65
C LEU A 353 -11.59 6.85 2.44
N ILE A 354 -11.18 5.77 1.78
CA ILE A 354 -10.95 4.48 2.42
C ILE A 354 -9.48 4.31 2.85
N GLY A 355 -8.55 4.98 2.16
CA GLY A 355 -7.12 4.94 2.52
C GLY A 355 -6.83 5.37 3.96
N GLU A 356 -7.50 6.43 4.44
CA GLU A 356 -7.21 7.06 5.73
C GLU A 356 -8.44 7.17 6.64
N GLY A 357 -8.35 6.59 7.85
CA GLY A 357 -9.33 6.81 8.93
C GLY A 357 -10.70 6.13 8.76
N PHE A 358 -10.86 5.23 7.77
CA PHE A 358 -12.10 4.46 7.61
C PHE A 358 -12.09 3.17 8.45
N ASP A 359 -13.17 2.94 9.21
CA ASP A 359 -13.34 1.77 10.07
C ASP A 359 -14.70 1.09 9.89
N TYR A 360 -14.68 -0.12 9.29
CA TYR A 360 -15.82 -1.01 9.18
C TYR A 360 -15.32 -2.47 9.10
N PRO A 361 -15.21 -3.19 10.23
CA PRO A 361 -14.56 -4.52 10.29
C PRO A 361 -15.19 -5.62 9.43
N ARG A 362 -16.48 -5.49 9.11
CA ARG A 362 -17.25 -6.46 8.31
C ARG A 362 -16.77 -6.57 6.86
N LEU A 363 -16.10 -5.56 6.31
CA LEU A 363 -15.54 -5.63 4.95
C LEU A 363 -14.48 -6.73 4.84
N ASP A 364 -14.65 -7.63 3.88
CA ASP A 364 -13.73 -8.76 3.66
C ASP A 364 -13.19 -8.87 2.23
N THR A 365 -13.77 -8.09 1.31
CA THR A 365 -13.45 -8.17 -0.11
C THR A 365 -13.21 -6.77 -0.68
N LEU A 366 -12.08 -6.56 -1.34
CA LEU A 366 -11.75 -5.33 -2.04
C LEU A 366 -11.82 -5.53 -3.55
N ILE A 367 -12.63 -4.72 -4.20
CA ILE A 367 -12.75 -4.65 -5.65
C ILE A 367 -12.02 -3.39 -6.11
N MET A 368 -10.82 -3.56 -6.69
CA MET A 368 -10.04 -2.42 -7.21
C MET A 368 -10.49 -2.03 -8.61
N ALA A 369 -11.64 -1.38 -8.71
CA ALA A 369 -12.24 -1.00 -9.99
C ALA A 369 -11.36 -0.07 -10.84
N THR A 370 -10.37 0.62 -10.24
CA THR A 370 -9.33 1.35 -10.97
C THR A 370 -7.93 0.98 -10.49
N PRO A 371 -6.94 0.88 -11.38
CA PRO A 371 -5.59 0.47 -11.02
C PRO A 371 -4.90 1.51 -10.13
N VAL A 372 -4.09 1.01 -9.20
CA VAL A 372 -3.16 1.79 -8.36
C VAL A 372 -1.76 1.20 -8.47
N SER A 373 -0.72 1.97 -8.19
CA SER A 373 0.68 1.50 -8.33
C SER A 373 1.50 1.68 -7.07
N PHE A 374 1.06 2.55 -6.16
CA PHE A 374 1.77 2.82 -4.93
C PHE A 374 1.51 1.72 -3.91
N ARG A 375 2.59 1.06 -3.47
CA ARG A 375 2.54 0.04 -2.41
C ARG A 375 1.80 0.51 -1.17
N SER A 376 2.05 1.75 -0.73
CA SER A 376 1.40 2.29 0.48
C SER A 376 -0.12 2.32 0.37
N VAL A 377 -0.64 2.66 -0.81
CA VAL A 377 -2.08 2.69 -1.09
C VAL A 377 -2.67 1.28 -1.05
N VAL A 378 -1.99 0.30 -1.67
CA VAL A 378 -2.42 -1.11 -1.62
C VAL A 378 -2.43 -1.64 -0.19
N GLU A 379 -1.37 -1.36 0.59
CA GLU A 379 -1.24 -1.78 1.98
C GLU A 379 -2.29 -1.10 2.88
N GLN A 380 -2.60 0.17 2.64
CA GLN A 380 -3.68 0.87 3.32
C GLN A 380 -5.04 0.23 3.02
N TYR A 381 -5.38 0.01 1.74
CA TYR A 381 -6.67 -0.58 1.35
C TYR A 381 -6.84 -2.01 1.87
N ALA A 382 -5.87 -2.88 1.59
CA ALA A 382 -5.87 -4.27 2.05
C ALA A 382 -5.94 -4.34 3.57
N GLY A 383 -5.16 -3.50 4.25
CA GLY A 383 -5.10 -3.52 5.70
C GLY A 383 -6.37 -3.02 6.41
N ARG A 384 -7.24 -2.24 5.74
CA ARG A 384 -8.58 -1.92 6.28
C ARG A 384 -9.51 -3.13 6.33
N LEU A 385 -9.29 -4.12 5.46
CA LEU A 385 -10.01 -5.38 5.43
C LEU A 385 -9.46 -6.36 6.48
N ASN A 386 -8.19 -6.26 6.87
CA ASN A 386 -7.57 -7.20 7.81
C ASN A 386 -8.04 -7.01 9.29
N ARG A 387 -9.16 -6.34 9.53
CA ARG A 387 -9.75 -6.20 10.87
C ARG A 387 -10.50 -7.47 11.25
N ASP A 388 -10.36 -7.86 12.52
CA ASP A 388 -11.05 -9.02 13.08
C ASP A 388 -12.56 -8.76 13.10
N TYR A 389 -13.32 -9.75 12.63
CA TYR A 389 -14.78 -9.74 12.63
C TYR A 389 -15.25 -11.20 12.65
N GLU A 390 -16.33 -11.48 13.40
CA GLU A 390 -16.82 -12.84 13.57
C GLU A 390 -17.28 -13.43 12.21
N GLY A 391 -16.94 -14.69 11.94
CA GLY A 391 -17.26 -15.35 10.67
C GLY A 391 -16.32 -15.04 9.50
N LYS A 392 -15.35 -14.13 9.64
CA LYS A 392 -14.39 -13.79 8.58
C LYS A 392 -13.36 -14.91 8.33
N LYS A 393 -13.40 -15.52 7.15
CA LYS A 393 -12.57 -16.69 6.79
C LYS A 393 -11.27 -16.34 6.05
N ASN A 394 -11.33 -15.37 5.16
CA ASN A 394 -10.22 -14.90 4.35
C ASN A 394 -10.51 -13.48 3.85
N VAL A 395 -9.45 -12.79 3.43
CA VAL A 395 -9.54 -11.46 2.81
C VAL A 395 -9.20 -11.60 1.33
N ILE A 396 -10.05 -11.03 0.48
CA ILE A 396 -9.91 -11.14 -0.97
C ILE A 396 -9.70 -9.76 -1.61
N VAL A 397 -8.81 -9.68 -2.58
CA VAL A 397 -8.66 -8.54 -3.47
C VAL A 397 -8.89 -9.00 -4.92
N TYR A 398 -9.86 -8.40 -5.61
CA TYR A 398 -9.98 -8.51 -7.06
C TYR A 398 -9.18 -7.38 -7.71
N ASP A 399 -8.16 -7.74 -8.49
CA ASP A 399 -7.27 -6.81 -9.20
C ASP A 399 -7.48 -6.96 -10.71
N TYR A 400 -7.96 -5.91 -11.36
CA TYR A 400 -8.25 -5.92 -12.80
C TYR A 400 -6.99 -5.55 -13.57
N VAL A 401 -6.49 -6.49 -14.38
CA VAL A 401 -5.24 -6.42 -15.13
C VAL A 401 -5.53 -5.95 -16.55
N ASP A 402 -5.29 -4.66 -16.79
CA ASP A 402 -5.47 -4.00 -18.09
C ASP A 402 -4.18 -4.12 -18.93
N SER A 403 -3.76 -5.34 -19.27
CA SER A 403 -2.40 -5.63 -19.79
C SER A 403 -2.05 -4.94 -21.11
N HIS A 404 -3.03 -4.73 -21.99
CA HIS A 404 -2.83 -4.04 -23.28
C HIS A 404 -2.59 -2.53 -23.20
N ILE A 405 -2.58 -1.98 -22.00
CA ILE A 405 -2.24 -0.59 -21.74
C ILE A 405 -0.92 -0.61 -20.96
N PRO A 406 0.24 -0.36 -21.62
CA PRO A 406 1.56 -0.56 -21.01
C PRO A 406 1.72 0.10 -19.64
N MET A 407 1.17 1.32 -19.50
CA MET A 407 1.15 2.03 -18.22
C MET A 407 0.48 1.20 -17.11
N PHE A 408 -0.65 0.53 -17.37
CA PHE A 408 -1.34 -0.26 -16.36
C PHE A 408 -0.70 -1.62 -16.11
N ASP A 409 -0.05 -2.22 -17.11
CA ASP A 409 0.75 -3.43 -16.94
C ASP A 409 1.95 -3.18 -16.00
N ASP A 410 2.69 -2.09 -16.24
CA ASP A 410 3.76 -1.63 -15.34
C ASP A 410 3.26 -1.38 -13.91
N MET A 411 2.05 -0.83 -13.78
CA MET A 411 1.42 -0.62 -12.48
C MET A 411 1.06 -1.96 -11.82
N TYR A 412 0.59 -2.96 -12.58
CA TYR A 412 0.27 -4.28 -12.05
C TYR A 412 1.50 -5.02 -11.54
N ALA A 413 2.63 -4.96 -12.27
CA ALA A 413 3.91 -5.49 -11.78
C ALA A 413 4.30 -4.90 -10.42
N LYS A 414 4.11 -3.59 -10.21
CA LYS A 414 4.35 -2.94 -8.91
C LYS A 414 3.39 -3.43 -7.83
N ARG A 415 2.12 -3.71 -8.18
CA ARG A 415 1.13 -4.28 -7.24
C ARG A 415 1.46 -5.70 -6.83
N LEU A 416 1.88 -6.57 -7.75
CA LEU A 416 2.31 -7.95 -7.43
C LEU A 416 3.42 -7.97 -6.37
N ARG A 417 4.43 -7.10 -6.51
CA ARG A 417 5.48 -6.93 -5.47
C ARG A 417 4.88 -6.49 -4.13
N ALA A 418 3.96 -5.52 -4.16
CA ALA A 418 3.29 -5.04 -2.96
C ALA A 418 2.55 -6.19 -2.27
N TYR A 419 1.74 -6.97 -3.00
CA TYR A 419 1.01 -8.14 -2.50
C TYR A 419 1.91 -9.16 -1.83
N LYS A 420 3.01 -9.56 -2.48
CA LYS A 420 3.97 -10.50 -1.89
C LYS A 420 4.52 -9.98 -0.56
N GLN A 421 4.87 -8.69 -0.51
CA GLN A 421 5.45 -8.06 0.68
C GLN A 421 4.45 -7.94 1.85
N ILE A 422 3.15 -7.75 1.56
CA ILE A 422 2.10 -7.70 2.58
C ILE A 422 1.52 -9.09 2.94
N GLY A 423 2.01 -10.17 2.30
CA GLY A 423 1.63 -11.55 2.62
C GLY A 423 0.42 -12.10 1.86
N TYR A 424 0.05 -11.49 0.74
CA TYR A 424 -1.01 -12.01 -0.14
C TYR A 424 -0.47 -13.05 -1.11
N THR A 425 -1.29 -14.05 -1.42
CA THR A 425 -1.03 -15.06 -2.45
C THR A 425 -2.01 -14.91 -3.59
N VAL A 426 -1.58 -15.18 -4.82
CA VAL A 426 -2.48 -15.22 -5.97
C VAL A 426 -3.46 -16.39 -5.80
N ALA A 427 -4.68 -16.25 -6.30
CA ALA A 427 -5.69 -17.29 -6.34
C ALA A 427 -6.37 -17.31 -7.72
N SER A 428 -6.84 -18.48 -8.12
CA SER A 428 -7.71 -18.68 -9.27
C SER A 428 -9.00 -19.35 -8.82
N GLU A 429 -10.07 -19.18 -9.59
CA GLU A 429 -11.37 -19.78 -9.31
C GLU A 429 -11.34 -21.32 -9.34
N ALA A 430 -10.31 -21.91 -9.95
CA ALA A 430 -10.16 -23.35 -10.15
C ALA A 430 -9.60 -24.13 -8.95
N GLY A 431 -9.25 -23.49 -7.83
CA GLY A 431 -8.60 -24.16 -6.69
C GLY A 431 -9.08 -23.68 -5.33
N GLY A 432 -10.13 -24.31 -4.80
CA GLY A 432 -10.68 -24.07 -3.46
C GLY A 432 -9.82 -24.58 -2.29
N GLU A 433 -8.60 -25.04 -2.51
CA GLU A 433 -7.71 -25.54 -1.45
C GLU A 433 -6.30 -24.97 -1.57
N LYS A 434 -5.66 -24.77 -0.41
CA LYS A 434 -4.22 -24.49 -0.27
C LYS A 434 -3.41 -25.62 -0.89
N GLN A 435 -3.20 -25.60 -2.19
CA GLN A 435 -2.01 -26.18 -2.77
C GLN A 435 -1.10 -25.03 -3.19
N THR A 436 0.20 -25.28 -3.09
CA THR A 436 1.33 -24.42 -3.50
C THR A 436 1.31 -24.01 -4.99
N ALA A 437 0.17 -24.13 -5.67
CA ALA A 437 -0.02 -23.89 -7.08
C ALA A 437 -0.05 -22.39 -7.44
N ASN A 438 -0.60 -21.54 -6.55
CA ASN A 438 -0.74 -20.12 -6.85
C ASN A 438 0.18 -19.30 -5.93
N ALA A 439 1.15 -18.62 -6.52
CA ALA A 439 2.21 -17.94 -5.77
C ALA A 439 2.73 -16.70 -6.51
N ILE A 440 3.35 -15.78 -5.76
CA ILE A 440 4.08 -14.64 -6.30
C ILE A 440 5.57 -14.88 -6.07
N TYR A 441 6.33 -14.96 -7.15
CA TYR A 441 7.77 -15.18 -7.18
C TYR A 441 8.51 -13.87 -7.46
N ASP A 442 9.75 -13.79 -7.00
CA ASP A 442 10.71 -12.74 -7.35
C ASP A 442 11.87 -13.33 -8.16
N PHE A 443 12.83 -12.49 -8.53
CA PHE A 443 13.99 -12.89 -9.32
C PHE A 443 14.87 -13.94 -8.62
N GLU A 444 14.85 -14.05 -7.29
CA GLU A 444 15.69 -14.98 -6.53
C GLU A 444 15.08 -16.39 -6.49
N ASN A 445 13.74 -16.50 -6.50
CA ASN A 445 13.07 -17.75 -6.15
C ASN A 445 12.17 -18.37 -7.23
N TYR A 446 11.98 -17.73 -8.39
CA TYR A 446 11.09 -18.24 -9.45
C TYR A 446 11.63 -19.48 -10.17
N LYS A 447 12.95 -19.53 -10.39
CA LYS A 447 13.59 -20.38 -11.40
C LYS A 447 13.27 -21.87 -11.24
N GLU A 448 13.42 -22.41 -10.04
CA GLU A 448 13.21 -23.84 -9.78
C GLU A 448 11.76 -24.26 -10.09
N SER A 449 10.78 -23.48 -9.63
CA SER A 449 9.37 -23.77 -9.88
C SER A 449 9.00 -23.60 -11.36
N TYR A 450 9.56 -22.57 -12.01
CA TYR A 450 9.34 -22.31 -13.42
C TYR A 450 9.91 -23.43 -14.31
N GLU A 451 11.16 -23.83 -14.10
CA GLU A 451 11.80 -24.92 -14.86
C GLU A 451 11.09 -26.25 -14.63
N LYS A 452 10.59 -26.52 -13.41
CA LYS A 452 9.81 -27.72 -13.11
C LYS A 452 8.51 -27.76 -13.93
N ASP A 453 7.80 -26.65 -14.07
CA ASP A 453 6.58 -26.60 -14.88
C ASP A 453 6.88 -26.80 -16.36
N LEU A 454 7.93 -26.15 -16.86
CA LEU A 454 8.40 -26.31 -18.24
C LEU A 454 8.76 -27.77 -18.56
N LEU A 455 9.48 -28.46 -17.65
CA LEU A 455 9.82 -29.87 -17.78
C LEU A 455 8.62 -30.80 -17.58
N GLY A 456 7.58 -30.34 -16.89
CA GLY A 456 6.31 -31.05 -16.71
C GLY A 456 5.36 -30.98 -17.90
N ALA A 457 5.64 -30.12 -18.89
CA ALA A 457 4.78 -29.90 -20.04
C ALA A 457 4.54 -31.17 -20.87
N VAL A 458 3.29 -31.35 -21.31
CA VAL A 458 2.82 -32.52 -22.07
C VAL A 458 2.33 -32.16 -23.47
N ARG A 459 1.87 -30.92 -23.70
CA ARG A 459 1.24 -30.48 -24.94
C ARG A 459 1.92 -29.25 -25.53
N SER A 460 2.07 -28.19 -24.73
CA SER A 460 2.50 -26.89 -25.23
C SER A 460 3.24 -26.07 -24.16
N VAL A 461 4.21 -25.29 -24.63
CA VAL A 461 4.87 -24.24 -23.87
C VAL A 461 4.89 -23.00 -24.75
N VAL A 462 4.28 -21.91 -24.27
CA VAL A 462 4.36 -20.59 -24.89
C VAL A 462 5.09 -19.66 -23.94
N ILE A 463 6.16 -19.00 -24.39
CA ILE A 463 6.94 -18.04 -23.60
C ILE A 463 6.95 -16.70 -24.34
N SER A 464 6.31 -15.69 -23.78
CA SER A 464 6.40 -14.30 -24.24
C SER A 464 7.47 -13.55 -23.44
N SER A 465 8.49 -13.05 -24.11
CA SER A 465 9.62 -12.35 -23.48
C SER A 465 10.09 -11.17 -24.34
N PRO A 466 9.89 -9.93 -23.88
CA PRO A 466 10.30 -8.72 -24.60
C PRO A 466 11.82 -8.56 -24.69
N ALA A 467 12.58 -9.06 -23.71
CA ALA A 467 14.03 -9.15 -23.81
C ALA A 467 14.47 -10.61 -23.99
N ILE A 468 15.45 -10.81 -24.87
CA ILE A 468 16.10 -12.10 -25.09
C ILE A 468 17.62 -11.98 -24.95
N SER A 469 18.29 -13.09 -24.62
CA SER A 469 19.75 -13.17 -24.63
C SER A 469 20.20 -14.55 -25.11
N GLY A 470 21.35 -14.62 -25.78
CA GLY A 470 21.90 -15.90 -26.26
C GLY A 470 22.11 -16.90 -25.13
N THR A 471 22.52 -16.44 -23.94
CA THR A 471 22.70 -17.35 -22.78
C THR A 471 21.40 -18.03 -22.34
N LYS A 472 20.30 -17.26 -22.24
CA LYS A 472 18.99 -17.78 -21.84
C LYS A 472 18.33 -18.60 -22.93
N ILE A 473 18.49 -18.22 -24.20
CA ILE A 473 17.99 -19.00 -25.34
C ILE A 473 18.68 -20.38 -25.38
N ASN A 474 20.01 -20.42 -25.25
CA ASN A 474 20.73 -21.68 -25.20
C ASN A 474 20.32 -22.53 -23.99
N ALA A 475 20.09 -21.91 -22.84
CA ALA A 475 19.56 -22.61 -21.66
C ALA A 475 18.17 -23.20 -21.93
N LEU A 476 17.26 -22.44 -22.55
CA LEU A 476 15.91 -22.88 -22.90
C LEU A 476 15.93 -24.07 -23.87
N ILE A 477 16.72 -23.96 -24.95
CA ILE A 477 16.86 -25.02 -25.95
C ILE A 477 17.34 -26.32 -25.29
N ASN A 478 18.32 -26.23 -24.39
CA ASN A 478 18.82 -27.41 -23.68
C ASN A 478 17.79 -27.97 -22.69
N LEU A 479 17.09 -27.11 -21.95
CA LEU A 479 16.08 -27.50 -20.96
C LEU A 479 14.92 -28.26 -21.61
N LEU A 480 14.43 -27.80 -22.76
CA LEU A 480 13.20 -28.31 -23.37
C LEU A 480 13.42 -29.33 -24.50
N ARG A 481 14.68 -29.66 -24.84
CA ARG A 481 15.02 -30.60 -25.92
C ARG A 481 14.28 -31.94 -25.79
N GLU A 482 14.28 -32.53 -24.60
CA GLU A 482 13.59 -33.81 -24.36
C GLU A 482 12.08 -33.66 -24.55
N ARG A 483 11.49 -32.55 -24.10
CA ARG A 483 10.05 -32.28 -24.24
C ARG A 483 9.65 -32.15 -25.71
N GLN A 484 10.46 -31.47 -26.53
CA GLN A 484 10.24 -31.40 -27.98
C GLN A 484 10.29 -32.77 -28.64
N MET A 485 11.25 -33.62 -28.25
CA MET A 485 11.33 -35.01 -28.76
C MET A 485 10.10 -35.84 -28.39
N MET A 486 9.46 -35.52 -27.26
CA MET A 486 8.19 -36.12 -26.82
C MET A 486 6.95 -35.50 -27.51
N GLY A 487 7.13 -34.53 -28.41
CA GLY A 487 6.05 -33.92 -29.19
C GLY A 487 5.45 -32.64 -28.59
N VAL A 488 6.03 -32.10 -27.52
CA VAL A 488 5.58 -30.84 -26.91
C VAL A 488 5.89 -29.68 -27.86
N ARG A 489 4.87 -28.87 -28.19
CA ARG A 489 5.04 -27.67 -29.04
C ARG A 489 5.61 -26.52 -28.22
N ILE A 490 6.66 -25.88 -28.72
CA ILE A 490 7.28 -24.73 -28.04
C ILE A 490 7.18 -23.51 -28.94
N THR A 491 6.59 -22.45 -28.40
CA THR A 491 6.47 -21.16 -29.06
C THR A 491 7.11 -20.08 -28.20
N VAL A 492 8.01 -19.30 -28.79
CA VAL A 492 8.56 -18.09 -28.21
C VAL A 492 7.94 -16.90 -28.92
N VAL A 493 7.34 -16.01 -28.14
CA VAL A 493 6.77 -14.74 -28.61
C VAL A 493 7.73 -13.64 -28.19
N THR A 494 8.24 -12.87 -29.15
CA THR A 494 9.20 -11.81 -28.86
C THR A 494 9.14 -10.69 -29.91
N TRP A 495 9.90 -9.62 -29.73
CA TRP A 495 9.92 -8.50 -30.67
C TRP A 495 10.48 -8.93 -32.03
N SER A 496 10.04 -8.29 -33.11
CA SER A 496 10.75 -8.37 -34.38
C SER A 496 12.18 -7.82 -34.21
N PRO A 497 13.17 -8.31 -34.98
CA PRO A 497 14.57 -7.89 -34.84
C PRO A 497 14.79 -6.36 -34.86
N ASP A 498 13.95 -5.62 -35.58
CA ASP A 498 14.02 -4.17 -35.69
C ASP A 498 13.34 -3.43 -34.53
N ALA A 499 12.46 -4.10 -33.77
CA ALA A 499 11.62 -3.50 -32.73
C ALA A 499 12.23 -3.52 -31.31
N TYR A 500 13.36 -4.20 -31.08
CA TYR A 500 13.99 -4.27 -29.75
C TYR A 500 14.44 -2.91 -29.20
N GLY A 501 14.66 -1.91 -30.05
CA GLY A 501 15.08 -0.56 -29.65
C GLY A 501 16.52 -0.45 -29.11
N TYR A 502 17.26 -1.56 -29.04
CA TYR A 502 18.69 -1.63 -28.68
C TYR A 502 19.36 -2.82 -29.39
N GLY A 503 20.69 -2.84 -29.43
CA GLY A 503 21.46 -3.89 -30.10
C GLY A 503 21.40 -3.79 -31.65
N LYS A 504 21.96 -4.78 -32.33
CA LYS A 504 21.92 -4.86 -33.81
C LYS A 504 20.82 -5.84 -34.24
N ALA A 505 20.00 -5.45 -35.20
CA ALA A 505 18.94 -6.30 -35.75
C ALA A 505 19.47 -7.68 -36.21
N ASP A 506 20.64 -7.71 -36.84
CA ASP A 506 21.28 -8.97 -37.27
C ASP A 506 21.54 -9.95 -36.12
N TYR A 507 21.90 -9.44 -34.94
CA TYR A 507 22.12 -10.29 -33.76
C TYR A 507 20.81 -10.89 -33.24
N TRP A 508 19.73 -10.11 -33.21
CA TRP A 508 18.41 -10.60 -32.81
C TRP A 508 17.86 -11.61 -33.82
N MET A 509 18.05 -11.34 -35.11
CA MET A 509 17.68 -12.25 -36.18
C MET A 509 18.46 -13.57 -36.08
N GLN A 510 19.75 -13.53 -35.77
CA GLN A 510 20.55 -14.74 -35.51
C GLN A 510 19.94 -15.57 -34.36
N LEU A 511 19.61 -14.93 -33.24
CA LEU A 511 19.00 -15.63 -32.10
C LEU A 511 17.62 -16.24 -32.45
N HIS A 512 16.82 -15.58 -33.28
CA HIS A 512 15.56 -16.13 -33.78
C HIS A 512 15.79 -17.37 -34.64
N GLU A 513 16.79 -17.35 -35.53
CA GLU A 513 17.14 -18.51 -36.35
C GLU A 513 17.71 -19.67 -35.52
N GLU A 514 18.50 -19.39 -34.49
CA GLU A 514 18.97 -20.42 -33.55
C GLU A 514 17.81 -21.16 -32.87
N MET A 515 16.78 -20.41 -32.44
CA MET A 515 15.56 -21.01 -31.88
C MET A 515 14.80 -21.84 -32.93
N ARG A 516 14.62 -21.32 -34.15
CA ARG A 516 13.94 -22.04 -35.24
C ARG A 516 14.66 -23.33 -35.62
N MET A 517 15.98 -23.30 -35.73
CA MET A 517 16.81 -24.49 -36.00
C MET A 517 16.71 -25.53 -34.88
N ALA A 518 16.48 -25.10 -33.64
CA ALA A 518 16.20 -25.97 -32.51
C ALA A 518 14.73 -26.46 -32.44
N GLY A 519 13.90 -26.17 -33.45
CA GLY A 519 12.50 -26.60 -33.51
C GLY A 519 11.54 -25.79 -32.65
N ILE A 520 11.94 -24.59 -32.21
CA ILE A 520 11.09 -23.65 -31.48
C ILE A 520 10.39 -22.74 -32.49
N CYS A 521 9.07 -22.62 -32.39
CA CYS A 521 8.30 -21.65 -33.18
C CYS A 521 8.57 -20.24 -32.64
N VAL A 522 8.95 -19.30 -33.50
CA VAL A 522 9.22 -17.90 -33.11
C VAL A 522 8.17 -16.98 -33.72
N GLU A 523 7.28 -16.49 -32.87
CA GLU A 523 6.25 -15.50 -33.19
C GLU A 523 6.79 -14.10 -32.93
N GLN A 524 6.78 -13.25 -33.95
CA GLN A 524 7.32 -11.89 -33.88
C GLN A 524 6.19 -10.88 -33.65
N LYS A 525 6.41 -9.94 -32.73
CA LYS A 525 5.51 -8.82 -32.47
C LYS A 525 6.19 -7.50 -32.79
N GLU A 526 5.39 -6.50 -33.18
CA GLU A 526 5.86 -5.12 -33.42
C GLU A 526 5.24 -4.14 -32.44
N ASP A 527 3.98 -4.36 -32.05
CA ASP A 527 3.21 -3.40 -31.25
C ASP A 527 3.13 -3.75 -29.75
N PHE A 528 3.21 -5.05 -29.40
CA PHE A 528 2.98 -5.51 -28.03
C PHE A 528 3.63 -6.86 -27.76
N CYS A 529 4.40 -6.94 -26.69
CA CYS A 529 5.04 -8.16 -26.21
C CYS A 529 4.98 -8.15 -24.68
N GLU A 530 4.28 -9.12 -24.10
CA GLU A 530 4.07 -9.23 -22.65
C GLU A 530 5.11 -10.14 -22.01
N HIS A 531 5.18 -10.12 -20.68
CA HIS A 531 6.05 -10.99 -19.89
C HIS A 531 5.24 -12.14 -19.30
N TYR A 532 5.08 -13.23 -20.05
CA TYR A 532 4.34 -14.38 -19.57
C TYR A 532 4.90 -15.70 -20.10
N ALA A 533 4.53 -16.80 -19.44
CA ALA A 533 4.58 -18.13 -20.03
C ALA A 533 3.30 -18.90 -19.74
N VAL A 534 2.85 -19.70 -20.70
CA VAL A 534 1.70 -20.60 -20.55
C VAL A 534 2.17 -22.02 -20.86
N VAL A 535 1.90 -22.94 -19.92
CA VAL A 535 2.18 -24.37 -20.07
C VAL A 535 0.87 -25.13 -20.11
N ASP A 536 0.72 -25.95 -21.15
CA ASP A 536 -0.43 -26.84 -21.39
C ASP A 536 -1.80 -26.14 -21.33
N ASP A 537 -1.86 -24.88 -21.76
CA ASP A 537 -3.05 -24.02 -21.78
C ASP A 537 -3.73 -23.87 -20.39
N GLU A 538 -2.94 -24.00 -19.31
CA GLU A 538 -3.46 -24.06 -17.95
C GLU A 538 -2.56 -23.38 -16.90
N ILE A 539 -1.25 -23.67 -16.89
CA ILE A 539 -0.33 -23.04 -15.94
C ILE A 539 0.15 -21.73 -16.53
N VAL A 540 -0.13 -20.63 -15.85
CA VAL A 540 0.22 -19.28 -16.28
C VAL A 540 1.27 -18.71 -15.35
N TRP A 541 2.36 -18.25 -15.95
CA TRP A 541 3.35 -17.36 -15.37
C TRP A 541 3.16 -15.97 -15.98
N TYR A 542 2.99 -14.92 -15.19
CA TYR A 542 2.76 -13.56 -15.72
C TYR A 542 3.37 -12.52 -14.78
N GLY A 543 3.99 -11.45 -15.30
CA GLY A 543 4.49 -10.38 -14.43
C GLY A 543 5.36 -9.37 -15.16
N SER A 544 6.54 -9.06 -14.62
CA SER A 544 7.53 -8.16 -15.27
C SER A 544 8.84 -8.86 -15.63
N MET A 545 8.93 -10.17 -15.42
CA MET A 545 10.18 -10.90 -15.59
C MET A 545 10.49 -11.13 -17.07
N ASN A 546 11.70 -10.78 -17.49
CA ASN A 546 12.22 -11.18 -18.79
C ASN A 546 12.70 -12.63 -18.74
N LEU A 547 11.79 -13.58 -18.98
CA LEU A 547 12.04 -15.02 -18.87
C LEU A 547 13.20 -15.50 -19.76
N LEU A 548 13.44 -14.84 -20.90
CA LEU A 548 14.54 -15.13 -21.82
C LEU A 548 15.63 -14.04 -21.84
N GLY A 549 15.51 -13.02 -21.00
CA GLY A 549 16.41 -11.87 -20.95
C GLY A 549 17.16 -11.77 -19.62
N LYS A 550 17.68 -10.57 -19.35
CA LYS A 550 18.29 -10.25 -18.06
C LYS A 550 17.19 -9.91 -17.06
N GLU A 551 17.21 -10.55 -15.89
CA GLU A 551 16.32 -10.17 -14.79
C GLU A 551 16.83 -8.93 -14.04
N ASN A 552 15.90 -8.13 -13.52
CA ASN A 552 16.17 -7.06 -12.57
C ASN A 552 15.81 -7.52 -11.16
N ALA A 553 16.48 -6.94 -10.14
CA ALA A 553 16.20 -7.22 -8.73
C ALA A 553 14.76 -6.87 -8.31
N GLU A 554 14.11 -6.06 -9.13
CA GLU A 554 12.75 -5.64 -8.96
C GLU A 554 11.74 -6.59 -9.63
N ASP A 555 12.15 -7.47 -10.54
CA ASP A 555 11.20 -8.28 -11.32
C ASP A 555 10.49 -9.34 -10.49
N ASN A 556 9.27 -9.66 -10.93
CA ASN A 556 8.36 -10.56 -10.22
C ASN A 556 7.42 -11.26 -11.22
N LEU A 557 6.88 -12.40 -10.78
CA LEU A 557 5.93 -13.21 -11.52
C LEU A 557 4.83 -13.69 -10.58
N MET A 558 3.59 -13.68 -11.04
CA MET A 558 2.60 -14.61 -10.51
C MET A 558 2.68 -15.93 -11.27
N ARG A 559 2.51 -17.03 -10.53
CA ARG A 559 2.16 -18.35 -11.06
C ARG A 559 0.73 -18.63 -10.66
N VAL A 560 -0.11 -19.01 -11.61
CA VAL A 560 -1.50 -19.38 -11.36
C VAL A 560 -1.92 -20.53 -12.27
N VAL A 561 -2.70 -21.46 -11.73
CA VAL A 561 -3.33 -22.53 -12.52
C VAL A 561 -4.73 -22.06 -12.91
N SER A 562 -4.91 -21.65 -14.17
CA SER A 562 -6.17 -21.12 -14.69
C SER A 562 -6.23 -21.22 -16.21
N LYS A 563 -7.16 -22.06 -16.71
CA LYS A 563 -7.47 -22.18 -18.13
C LYS A 563 -8.10 -20.91 -18.71
N GLU A 564 -8.86 -20.17 -17.91
CA GLU A 564 -9.47 -18.91 -18.31
C GLU A 564 -8.38 -17.87 -18.62
N ILE A 565 -7.45 -17.66 -17.68
CA ILE A 565 -6.35 -16.71 -17.86
C ILE A 565 -5.42 -17.16 -19.00
N ALA A 566 -5.13 -18.46 -19.08
CA ALA A 566 -4.34 -19.01 -20.18
C ALA A 566 -5.00 -18.73 -21.54
N ALA A 567 -6.30 -19.00 -21.67
CA ALA A 567 -7.04 -18.73 -22.89
C ALA A 567 -7.06 -17.24 -23.24
N GLU A 568 -7.24 -16.36 -22.24
CA GLU A 568 -7.17 -14.91 -22.43
C GLU A 568 -5.80 -14.50 -22.97
N LEU A 569 -4.69 -14.92 -22.37
CA LEU A 569 -3.33 -14.59 -22.84
C LEU A 569 -3.04 -15.15 -24.25
N MET A 570 -3.55 -16.35 -24.56
CA MET A 570 -3.42 -16.93 -25.90
C MET A 570 -4.25 -16.16 -26.95
N GLU A 571 -5.50 -15.81 -26.65
CA GLU A 571 -6.38 -14.99 -27.50
C GLU A 571 -5.74 -13.60 -27.73
N ILE A 572 -5.16 -13.02 -26.68
CA ILE A 572 -4.43 -11.75 -26.71
C ILE A 572 -3.25 -11.82 -27.68
N THR A 573 -2.52 -12.93 -27.66
CA THR A 573 -1.26 -13.05 -28.39
C THR A 573 -1.44 -13.48 -29.83
N PHE A 574 -2.31 -14.46 -30.09
CA PHE A 574 -2.47 -15.06 -31.41
C PHE A 574 -3.76 -14.62 -32.13
N GLY A 575 -4.64 -13.87 -31.45
CA GLY A 575 -5.97 -13.56 -31.93
C GLY A 575 -6.98 -14.67 -31.62
N VAL A 576 -8.26 -14.42 -31.92
CA VAL A 576 -9.31 -15.43 -31.80
C VAL A 576 -9.02 -16.54 -32.81
N SER A 577 -8.85 -17.77 -32.33
CA SER A 577 -8.88 -18.94 -33.21
C SER A 577 -10.34 -19.18 -33.59
N ASP A 578 -10.69 -18.98 -34.86
CA ASP A 578 -12.02 -19.30 -35.41
C ASP A 578 -12.38 -20.79 -35.26
#